data_AF-A0A967HQZ2-F1
#
_entry.id   AF-A0A967HQZ2-F1
#
_cell.length_a   1.000
_cell.length_b   1.000
_cell.length_c   1.000
_cell.angle_alpha   90.00
_cell.angle_beta   90.00
_cell.angle_gamma   90.00
#
_symmetry.space_group_name_H-M   'P 1'
#
loop_
_entity.id
_entity.type
_entity.pdbx_description
1 polymer ?
#
loop_
_entity_poly.entity_id
_entity_poly.type
_entity_poly.pdbx_seq_one_letter_code
_entity_poly.pdbx_strand_id
1 'polypeptide(L)'
;LASARDYLRGVLPLKLQTTSQLASRLAELVVFDLPDDYFDHYRDRIAAVSGDDVRRVARENIHLDRLAVVVVGDADQIQDPIRALDLGPVEVHETPA
;
A
#
# COMPACT_ATOMS: atom_id res chain seq x y z
N LEU A 1 1.64 3.08 -16.77
CA LEU A 1 0.58 3.88 -16.11
C LEU A 1 -0.82 3.42 -16.49
N ALA A 2 -1.16 3.29 -17.77
CA ALA A 2 -2.50 2.84 -18.22
C ALA A 2 -2.97 1.54 -17.54
N SER A 3 -2.16 0.47 -17.60
CA SER A 3 -2.49 -0.82 -16.97
C SER A 3 -2.76 -0.72 -15.47
N ALA A 4 -2.05 0.16 -14.76
CA ALA A 4 -2.27 0.37 -13.32
C ALA A 4 -3.59 1.09 -13.05
N ARG A 5 -3.95 2.10 -13.85
CA ARG A 5 -5.26 2.76 -13.75
C ARG A 5 -6.39 1.79 -14.06
N ASP A 6 -6.25 1.00 -15.13
CA ASP A 6 -7.27 0.04 -15.54
C ASP A 6 -7.49 -1.05 -14.47
N TYR A 7 -6.40 -1.56 -13.89
CA TYR A 7 -6.47 -2.50 -12.77
C TYR A 7 -7.23 -1.91 -11.57
N LEU A 8 -6.86 -0.70 -11.12
CA LEU A 8 -7.47 -0.05 -9.95
C LEU A 8 -8.95 0.28 -10.18
N ARG A 9 -9.34 0.65 -11.40
CA ARG A 9 -10.76 0.88 -11.76
C ARG A 9 -11.54 -0.43 -11.84
N GLY A 10 -10.93 -1.46 -12.42
CA GLY A 10 -11.54 -2.77 -12.67
C GLY A 10 -11.73 -3.61 -11.41
N VAL A 11 -10.88 -3.46 -10.40
CA VAL A 11 -10.96 -4.26 -9.16
C VAL A 11 -12.06 -3.78 -8.19
N LEU A 12 -12.60 -2.56 -8.35
CA LEU A 12 -13.58 -2.00 -7.42
C LEU A 12 -14.85 -2.87 -7.28
N PRO A 13 -15.52 -3.34 -8.34
CA PRO A 13 -16.66 -4.26 -8.23
C PRO A 13 -16.35 -5.52 -7.42
N LEU A 14 -15.15 -6.09 -7.61
CA LEU A 14 -14.71 -7.30 -6.90
C LEU A 14 -14.58 -7.09 -5.39
N LYS A 15 -14.43 -5.83 -4.97
CA LYS A 15 -14.35 -5.39 -3.57
C LYS A 15 -15.72 -5.01 -2.99
N LEU A 16 -16.82 -5.31 -3.68
CA LEU A 16 -18.20 -4.94 -3.30
C LEU A 16 -19.22 -6.07 -3.51
N GLN A 17 -18.77 -7.32 -3.67
CA GLN A 17 -19.64 -8.45 -4.05
C GLN A 17 -20.31 -9.13 -2.85
N THR A 18 -19.83 -8.88 -1.62
CA THR A 18 -20.39 -9.46 -0.40
C THR A 18 -20.81 -8.37 0.59
N THR A 19 -21.74 -8.72 1.48
CA THR A 19 -22.19 -7.79 2.54
C THR A 19 -21.05 -7.33 3.44
N SER A 20 -20.09 -8.22 3.76
CA SER A 20 -18.92 -7.88 4.58
C SER A 20 -17.99 -6.90 3.86
N GLN A 21 -17.79 -7.10 2.55
CA GLN A 21 -17.02 -6.17 1.73
C GLN A 21 -17.69 -4.79 1.67
N LEU A 22 -19.02 -4.75 1.46
CA LEU A 22 -19.76 -3.49 1.47
C LEU A 22 -19.69 -2.79 2.83
N ALA A 23 -19.91 -3.52 3.93
CA ALA A 23 -19.81 -2.97 5.28
C ALA A 23 -18.41 -2.39 5.57
N SER A 24 -17.36 -3.06 5.12
CA SER A 24 -15.98 -2.56 5.26
C SER A 24 -15.77 -1.24 4.50
N ARG A 25 -16.42 -1.05 3.35
CA ARG A 25 -16.34 0.19 2.55
C ARG A 25 -17.10 1.33 3.19
N LEU A 26 -18.28 1.06 3.74
CA LEU A 26 -19.03 2.05 4.50
C LEU A 26 -18.26 2.48 5.76
N ALA A 27 -17.62 1.52 6.45
CA ALA A 27 -16.74 1.84 7.57
C ALA A 27 -15.55 2.71 7.14
N GLU A 28 -14.96 2.45 5.96
CA GLU A 28 -13.89 3.27 5.38
C GLU A 28 -14.33 4.74 5.18
N LEU A 29 -15.57 4.97 4.72
CA LEU A 29 -16.10 6.33 4.59
C LEU A 29 -16.12 7.06 5.93
N VAL A 30 -16.60 6.41 6.99
CA VAL A 30 -16.70 7.00 8.32
C VAL A 30 -15.34 7.21 8.97
N VAL A 31 -14.45 6.19 8.91
CA VAL A 31 -13.14 6.22 9.56
C VAL A 31 -12.24 7.32 8.99
N PHE A 32 -12.34 7.56 7.68
CA PHE A 32 -11.52 8.55 6.99
C PHE A 32 -12.26 9.85 6.68
N ASP A 33 -13.47 10.04 7.23
CA ASP A 33 -14.32 11.23 7.04
C ASP A 33 -14.49 11.58 5.54
N LEU A 34 -14.79 10.57 4.74
CA LEU A 34 -14.96 10.70 3.29
C LEU A 34 -16.42 11.03 2.94
N PRO A 35 -16.66 11.76 1.83
CA PRO A 35 -18.01 11.97 1.31
C PRO A 35 -18.74 10.67 1.00
N ASP A 36 -20.06 10.65 1.18
CA ASP A 36 -20.91 9.48 0.89
C ASP A 36 -20.80 9.00 -0.57
N ASP A 37 -20.55 9.93 -1.51
CA ASP A 37 -20.41 9.69 -2.95
C ASP A 37 -18.99 9.28 -3.38
N TYR A 38 -18.08 9.05 -2.41
CA TYR A 38 -16.68 8.79 -2.69
C TYR A 38 -16.50 7.61 -3.67
N PHE A 39 -17.21 6.51 -3.47
CA PHE A 39 -17.06 5.34 -4.36
C PHE A 39 -17.71 5.51 -5.73
N ASP A 40 -18.68 6.43 -5.86
CA ASP A 40 -19.29 6.77 -7.15
C ASP A 40 -18.26 7.47 -8.05
N HIS A 41 -17.50 8.41 -7.48
CA HIS A 41 -16.47 9.16 -8.20
C HIS A 41 -15.08 8.51 -8.17
N TYR A 42 -14.91 7.36 -7.51
CA TYR A 42 -13.60 6.71 -7.36
C TYR A 42 -12.95 6.42 -8.71
N ARG A 43 -13.70 5.84 -9.65
CA ARG A 43 -13.15 5.43 -10.96
C ARG A 43 -12.69 6.62 -11.79
N ASP A 44 -13.41 7.74 -11.71
CA ASP A 44 -13.09 8.96 -12.45
C ASP A 44 -11.86 9.64 -11.85
N ARG A 45 -11.78 9.68 -10.51
CA ARG A 45 -10.59 10.19 -9.81
C ARG A 45 -9.34 9.39 -10.15
N ILE A 46 -9.41 8.05 -10.19
CA ILE A 46 -8.30 7.20 -10.63
C ILE A 46 -7.95 7.44 -12.10
N ALA A 47 -8.95 7.62 -12.96
CA ALA A 47 -8.74 7.88 -14.39
C ALA A 47 -8.01 9.21 -14.64
N ALA A 48 -8.20 10.21 -13.77
CA ALA A 48 -7.58 11.53 -13.89
C ALA A 48 -6.09 11.59 -13.48
N VAL A 49 -5.59 10.63 -12.69
CA VAL A 49 -4.23 10.65 -12.09
C VAL A 49 -3.13 10.68 -13.14
N SER A 50 -2.46 11.81 -13.38
CA SER A 50 -1.44 11.92 -14.43
C SER A 50 -0.12 11.19 -14.09
N GLY A 51 0.77 11.04 -15.07
CA GLY A 51 2.12 10.53 -14.80
C GLY A 51 2.97 11.49 -13.96
N ASP A 52 2.72 12.79 -14.08
CA ASP A 52 3.37 13.81 -13.26
C ASP A 52 2.91 13.74 -11.81
N ASP A 53 1.62 13.49 -11.56
CA ASP A 53 1.10 13.27 -10.21
C ASP A 53 1.78 12.08 -9.54
N VAL A 54 1.92 10.96 -10.25
CA VAL A 54 2.61 9.77 -9.74
C VAL A 54 4.06 10.10 -9.39
N ARG A 55 4.78 10.79 -10.27
CA ARG A 55 6.18 11.18 -10.01
C ARG A 55 6.30 12.14 -8.84
N ARG A 56 5.39 13.11 -8.72
CA ARG A 56 5.37 14.09 -7.64
C ARG A 56 5.12 13.42 -6.30
N VAL A 57 4.03 12.65 -6.19
CA VAL A 57 3.66 11.93 -4.96
C VAL A 57 4.72 10.91 -4.56
N ALA A 58 5.34 10.21 -5.53
CA ALA A 58 6.44 9.29 -5.25
C ALA A 58 7.63 10.01 -4.58
N ARG A 59 8.01 11.20 -5.05
CA ARG A 59 9.08 11.99 -4.42
C ARG A 59 8.70 12.53 -3.04
N GLU A 60 7.42 12.87 -2.85
CA GLU A 60 6.92 13.41 -1.59
C GLU A 60 6.81 12.34 -0.49
N ASN A 61 6.52 11.08 -0.84
CA ASN A 61 6.15 10.05 0.13
C ASN A 61 7.16 8.89 0.24
N ILE A 62 8.02 8.67 -0.76
CA ILE A 62 9.07 7.64 -0.68
C ILE A 62 10.32 8.25 -0.08
N HIS A 63 10.50 8.05 1.23
CA HIS A 63 11.64 8.52 2.00
C HIS A 63 12.67 7.40 2.14
N LEU A 64 13.66 7.38 1.25
CA LEU A 64 14.72 6.34 1.24
C LEU A 64 15.55 6.35 2.54
N ASP A 65 15.66 7.50 3.20
CA ASP A 65 16.30 7.69 4.51
C ASP A 65 15.52 7.06 5.67
N ARG A 66 14.25 6.69 5.46
CA ARG A 66 13.36 6.07 6.46
C ARG A 66 12.84 4.71 6.01
N LEU A 67 13.53 4.07 5.07
CA LEU A 67 13.15 2.76 4.56
C LEU A 67 13.38 1.69 5.63
N ALA A 68 12.34 0.92 5.95
CA ALA A 68 12.47 -0.29 6.77
C ALA A 68 12.43 -1.52 5.87
N VAL A 69 13.43 -2.41 6.01
CA VAL A 69 13.48 -3.69 5.31
C VAL A 69 13.21 -4.80 6.34
N VAL A 70 12.16 -5.57 6.12
CA VAL A 70 11.80 -6.71 6.98
C VAL A 70 12.13 -7.99 6.24
N VAL A 71 12.95 -8.83 6.86
CA VAL A 71 13.33 -10.15 6.34
C VAL A 71 12.79 -11.19 7.32
N VAL A 72 12.09 -12.20 6.81
CA VAL A 72 11.51 -13.28 7.61
C VAL A 72 12.20 -14.59 7.26
N GLY A 73 12.76 -15.26 8.26
CA GLY A 73 13.45 -16.54 8.11
C GLY A 73 14.20 -16.91 9.39
N ASP A 74 15.03 -17.94 9.29
CA ASP A 74 15.94 -18.34 10.37
C ASP A 74 17.04 -17.29 10.53
N ALA A 75 16.99 -16.53 11.62
CA ALA A 75 17.90 -15.43 11.90
C ALA A 75 19.38 -15.90 11.91
N ASP A 76 19.65 -17.10 12.42
CA ASP A 76 21.01 -17.64 12.50
C ASP A 76 21.62 -17.90 11.13
N GLN A 77 20.79 -18.19 10.12
CA GLN A 77 21.25 -18.45 8.76
C GLN A 77 21.36 -17.18 7.91
N ILE A 78 20.57 -16.15 8.21
CA ILE A 78 20.39 -15.00 7.29
C ILE A 78 20.95 -13.68 7.82
N GLN A 79 21.18 -13.53 9.14
CA GLN A 79 21.56 -12.22 9.70
C GLN A 79 22.90 -11.71 9.16
N ASP A 80 23.91 -12.57 9.00
CA ASP A 80 25.25 -12.15 8.58
C ASP A 80 25.30 -11.77 7.09
N PRO A 81 24.71 -12.56 6.17
CA PRO A 81 24.54 -12.11 4.79
C PRO A 81 23.80 -10.78 4.66
N ILE A 82 22.76 -10.53 5.47
CA ILE A 82 22.00 -9.27 5.43
C ILE A 82 22.82 -8.09 5.95
N ARG A 83 23.55 -8.26 7.06
CA ARG A 83 24.49 -7.23 7.56
C ARG A 83 25.56 -6.89 6.54
N ALA A 84 26.04 -7.88 5.78
CA ALA A 84 27.04 -7.68 4.74
C ALA A 84 26.55 -6.83 3.55
N LEU A 85 25.23 -6.66 3.37
CA LEU A 85 24.66 -5.80 2.32
C LEU A 85 24.72 -4.30 2.66
N ASP A 86 25.08 -3.94 3.89
CA ASP A 86 25.22 -2.55 4.35
C ASP A 86 23.97 -1.68 4.07
N LEU A 87 22.78 -2.26 4.31
CA LEU A 87 21.49 -1.61 4.07
C LEU A 87 21.01 -0.75 5.25
N GLY A 88 21.77 -0.72 6.34
CA GLY A 88 21.40 -0.06 7.59
C GLY A 88 21.51 -0.98 8.82
N PRO A 89 21.10 -0.50 10.00
CA PRO A 89 21.12 -1.30 11.23
C PRO A 89 20.19 -2.50 11.13
N VAL A 90 20.68 -3.67 11.54
CA VAL A 90 19.92 -4.93 11.54
C VAL A 90 19.48 -5.26 12.97
N GLU A 91 18.18 -5.30 13.19
CA GLU A 91 17.56 -5.75 14.43
C GLU A 91 16.86 -7.09 14.20
N VAL A 92 17.11 -8.05 15.09
CA VAL A 92 16.45 -9.36 15.06
C VAL A 92 15.31 -9.34 16.08
N HIS A 93 14.10 -9.56 15.60
CA HIS A 93 12.89 -9.64 16.42
C HIS A 93 12.33 -11.05 16.38
N GLU A 94 12.32 -11.72 17.53
CA GLU A 94 11.67 -13.01 17.68
C GLU A 94 10.15 -12.84 17.70
N THR A 95 9.43 -13.77 17.07
CA THR A 95 7.96 -13.73 17.11
C THR A 95 7.52 -14.16 18.51
N PRO A 96 6.66 -13.38 19.21
CA PRO A 96 6.08 -13.82 20.47
C PRO A 96 5.33 -15.14 20.28
N ALA A 97 5.52 -16.08 21.21
CA ALA A 97 4.84 -17.37 21.23
C ALA A 97 3.33 -17.25 21.47
#